data_AF-A0A519DUQ2-F1
#
_entry.id   AF-A0A519DUQ2-F1
#
_cell.length_a   1.000
_cell.length_b   1.000
_cell.length_c   1.000
_cell.angle_alpha   90.00
_cell.angle_beta   90.00
_cell.angle_gamma   90.00
#
_symmetry.space_group_name_H-M   'P 1'
#
loop_
_entity.id
_entity.type
_entity.pdbx_description
1 polymer ?
#
loop_
_entity_poly.entity_id
_entity_poly.type
_entity_poly.pdbx_seq_one_letter_code
_entity_poly.pdbx_strand_id
1 'polypeptide(L)'
;MSSQPEKHDYLVLRCINKIKTELGTSVDYDLHVLTPKAVPVQHYEMMCAVICACPLHILELGIEKIFLIERHEIQQSSIGIDAIAAIFDATKATFWCEFGFNENYVDDGNGEEGGEVTLAQFKLAVQTYLQFLHDPERKPIEVPFPPT
;
A
#
# COMPACT_ATOMS: atom_id res chain seq x y z
N MET A 1 11.67 -39.65 -7.07
CA MET A 1 10.33 -39.08 -6.82
C MET A 1 10.53 -37.60 -6.58
N SER A 2 10.25 -36.77 -7.59
CA SER A 2 10.37 -35.32 -7.45
C SER A 2 9.19 -34.82 -6.63
N SER A 3 9.43 -34.41 -5.40
CA SER A 3 8.53 -33.56 -4.64
C SER A 3 8.44 -32.23 -5.38
N GLN A 4 7.33 -32.02 -6.11
CA GLN A 4 6.97 -30.70 -6.60
C GLN A 4 6.89 -29.76 -5.38
N PRO A 5 7.55 -28.59 -5.38
CA PRO A 5 7.37 -27.64 -4.31
C PRO A 5 5.90 -27.24 -4.29
N GLU A 6 5.27 -27.38 -3.12
CA GLU A 6 3.89 -26.96 -2.88
C GLU A 6 3.73 -25.52 -3.35
N LYS A 7 2.65 -25.25 -4.11
CA LYS A 7 2.29 -23.88 -4.52
C LYS A 7 2.01 -23.08 -3.25
N HIS A 8 3.03 -22.38 -2.77
CA HIS A 8 2.90 -21.50 -1.62
C HIS A 8 1.82 -20.45 -1.91
N ASP A 9 0.97 -20.20 -0.92
CA ASP A 9 0.00 -19.11 -0.87
C ASP A 9 0.71 -17.75 -0.76
N TYR A 10 1.55 -17.40 -1.74
CA TYR A 10 2.23 -16.10 -1.76
C TYR A 10 1.32 -15.06 -2.41
N LEU A 11 1.22 -13.89 -1.77
CA LEU A 11 0.56 -12.73 -2.35
C LEU A 11 1.53 -12.02 -3.29
N VAL A 12 0.95 -11.25 -4.21
CA VAL A 12 1.69 -10.51 -5.23
C VAL A 12 1.21 -9.07 -5.24
N LEU A 13 2.14 -8.13 -5.18
CA LEU A 13 1.87 -6.73 -5.42
C LEU A 13 2.05 -6.45 -6.90
N ARG A 14 1.05 -5.85 -7.52
CA ARG A 14 1.04 -5.56 -8.95
C ARG A 14 0.71 -4.09 -9.19
N CYS A 15 1.54 -3.43 -9.98
CA CYS A 15 1.23 -2.13 -10.58
C CYS A 15 0.88 -2.30 -12.06
N ILE A 16 -0.30 -1.87 -12.50
CA ILE A 16 -0.77 -2.02 -13.89
C ILE A 16 -1.72 -0.89 -14.26
N ASN A 17 -1.59 -0.35 -15.47
CA ASN A 17 -2.60 0.56 -16.02
C ASN A 17 -3.92 -0.21 -16.24
N LYS A 18 -4.97 0.16 -15.49
CA LYS A 18 -6.41 -0.22 -15.65
C LYS A 18 -6.72 -1.59 -16.28
N ILE A 19 -7.26 -2.51 -15.48
CA ILE A 19 -7.95 -3.71 -16.01
C ILE A 19 -9.35 -3.28 -16.50
N LYS A 20 -9.67 -3.49 -17.77
CA LYS A 20 -11.08 -3.53 -18.22
C LYS A 20 -11.70 -4.83 -17.73
N THR A 21 -12.64 -4.76 -16.78
CA THR A 21 -13.46 -5.92 -16.43
C THR A 21 -14.45 -6.22 -17.56
N GLU A 22 -14.87 -7.48 -17.71
CA GLU A 22 -15.85 -7.92 -18.73
C GLU A 22 -17.22 -7.23 -18.59
N LEU A 23 -17.48 -6.58 -17.45
CA LEU A 23 -18.70 -5.82 -17.14
C LEU A 23 -18.60 -4.33 -17.48
N GLY A 24 -17.48 -3.88 -18.06
CA GLY A 24 -17.28 -2.48 -18.44
C GLY A 24 -17.02 -1.53 -17.27
N THR A 25 -16.86 -2.05 -16.05
CA THR A 25 -16.53 -1.26 -14.86
C THR A 25 -15.04 -1.34 -14.58
N SER A 26 -14.36 -0.20 -14.62
CA SER A 26 -12.93 -0.06 -14.26
C SER A 26 -12.81 -0.18 -12.74
N VAL A 27 -11.98 -1.09 -12.24
CA VAL A 27 -11.46 -0.93 -10.87
C VAL A 27 -10.31 0.08 -11.00
N ASP A 28 -10.51 1.27 -10.43
CA ASP A 28 -9.81 2.52 -10.77
C ASP A 28 -8.47 2.75 -10.03
N TYR A 29 -7.74 1.67 -9.70
CA TYR A 29 -6.43 1.78 -9.06
C TYR A 29 -5.36 1.13 -9.90
N ASP A 30 -4.20 1.77 -9.99
CA ASP A 30 -3.04 1.23 -10.70
C ASP A 30 -2.22 0.27 -9.82
N LEU A 31 -2.59 0.08 -8.54
CA LEU A 31 -1.89 -0.72 -7.54
C LEU A 31 -2.83 -1.75 -6.89
N HIS A 32 -2.39 -3.01 -6.79
CA HIS A 32 -3.18 -4.08 -6.16
C HIS A 32 -2.30 -5.09 -5.43
N VAL A 33 -2.82 -5.63 -4.32
CA VAL A 33 -2.33 -6.90 -3.76
C VAL A 33 -3.27 -8.02 -4.21
N LEU A 34 -2.71 -9.02 -4.87
CA LEU A 34 -3.43 -10.10 -5.52
C LEU A 34 -2.99 -11.46 -4.99
N THR A 35 -3.90 -12.41 -4.99
CA THR A 35 -3.58 -13.84 -4.87
C THR A 35 -2.88 -14.35 -6.15
N PRO A 36 -2.27 -15.56 -6.14
CA PRO A 36 -1.70 -16.17 -7.36
C PRO A 36 -2.69 -16.35 -8.52
N LYS A 37 -4.00 -16.29 -8.24
CA LYS A 37 -5.08 -16.36 -9.24
C LYS A 37 -5.56 -14.99 -9.71
N ALA A 38 -4.79 -13.93 -9.42
CA ALA A 38 -5.11 -12.54 -9.76
C ALA A 38 -6.44 -12.03 -9.14
N VAL A 39 -6.80 -12.55 -7.96
CA VAL A 39 -7.95 -12.06 -7.19
C VAL A 39 -7.46 -11.01 -6.19
N PRO A 40 -8.04 -9.79 -6.16
CA PRO A 40 -7.74 -8.78 -5.13
C PRO A 40 -7.95 -9.30 -3.72
N VAL A 41 -7.05 -8.93 -2.83
CA VAL A 41 -7.15 -9.24 -1.40
C VAL A 41 -7.76 -8.04 -0.69
N GLN A 42 -9.05 -8.15 -0.33
CA GLN A 42 -9.87 -7.07 0.22
C GLN A 42 -9.21 -6.32 1.38
N HIS A 43 -8.51 -7.05 2.24
CA HIS A 43 -7.77 -6.51 3.38
C HIS A 43 -6.77 -5.39 3.00
N TYR A 44 -6.12 -5.48 1.83
CA TYR A 44 -5.12 -4.53 1.38
C TYR A 44 -5.67 -3.47 0.41
N GLU A 45 -6.95 -3.52 0.05
CA GLU A 45 -7.53 -2.60 -0.93
C GLU A 45 -7.51 -1.16 -0.45
N MET A 46 -7.74 -0.92 0.84
CA MET A 46 -7.66 0.41 1.42
C MET A 46 -6.27 1.01 1.25
N MET A 47 -5.22 0.28 1.64
CA MET A 47 -3.84 0.72 1.45
C MET A 47 -3.57 1.06 -0.02
N CYS A 48 -3.98 0.20 -0.95
CA CYS A 48 -3.78 0.43 -2.37
C CYS A 48 -4.49 1.70 -2.86
N ALA A 49 -5.73 1.91 -2.43
CA ALA A 49 -6.51 3.09 -2.77
C ALA A 49 -5.88 4.39 -2.23
N VAL A 50 -5.42 4.38 -0.97
CA VAL A 50 -4.72 5.51 -0.35
C VAL A 50 -3.46 5.88 -1.12
N ILE A 51 -2.63 4.89 -1.44
CA ILE A 51 -1.39 5.10 -2.19
C ILE A 51 -1.69 5.64 -3.60
N CYS A 52 -2.69 5.08 -4.29
CA CYS A 52 -3.07 5.56 -5.62
C CYS A 52 -3.64 6.98 -5.62
N ALA A 53 -4.32 7.39 -4.55
CA ALA A 53 -4.90 8.73 -4.43
C ALA A 53 -3.87 9.81 -4.02
N CYS A 54 -2.71 9.42 -3.48
CA CYS A 54 -1.70 10.37 -3.05
C CYS A 54 -0.95 11.00 -4.24
N PRO A 55 -0.76 12.34 -4.25
CA PRO A 55 0.15 12.99 -5.17
C PRO A 55 1.59 12.46 -5.05
N LEU A 56 2.35 12.49 -6.14
CA LEU A 56 3.74 11.99 -6.19
C LEU A 56 4.62 12.53 -5.05
N HIS A 57 4.60 13.85 -4.82
CA HIS A 57 5.40 14.48 -3.77
C HIS A 57 5.03 14.03 -2.35
N ILE A 58 3.77 13.62 -2.11
CA ILE A 58 3.33 13.07 -0.82
C ILE A 58 3.86 11.64 -0.63
N LEU A 59 3.88 10.84 -1.70
CA LEU A 59 4.46 9.49 -1.67
C LEU A 59 5.97 9.54 -1.40
N GLU A 60 6.69 10.47 -2.03
CA GLU A 60 8.12 10.70 -1.80
C GLU A 60 8.41 11.10 -0.34
N LEU A 61 7.62 12.04 0.21
CA LEU A 61 7.69 12.41 1.62
C LEU A 61 7.39 11.22 2.55
N GLY A 62 6.48 10.34 2.14
CA GLY A 62 6.17 9.10 2.83
C GLY A 62 7.36 8.18 2.98
N ILE A 63 8.09 7.97 1.89
CA ILE A 63 9.33 7.17 1.92
C ILE A 63 10.37 7.79 2.84
N GLU A 64 10.53 9.12 2.83
CA GLU A 64 11.44 9.81 3.75
C GLU A 64 11.06 9.56 5.22
N LYS A 65 9.77 9.73 5.56
CA LYS A 65 9.25 9.48 6.91
C LYS A 65 9.44 8.02 7.36
N ILE A 66 9.22 7.07 6.47
CA ILE A 66 9.49 5.64 6.73
C ILE A 66 10.97 5.43 7.05
N PHE A 67 11.89 6.06 6.30
CA PHE A 67 13.32 5.95 6.59
C PHE A 67 13.71 6.56 7.95
N LEU A 68 13.10 7.67 8.35
CA LEU A 68 13.31 8.26 9.68
C LEU A 68 12.85 7.31 10.79
N ILE A 69 11.72 6.61 10.58
CA ILE A 69 11.22 5.58 11.50
C ILE A 69 12.17 4.37 11.57
N GLU A 70 12.60 3.84 10.44
CA GLU A 70 13.54 2.70 10.39
C GLU A 70 14.89 3.01 11.05
N ARG A 71 15.31 4.27 11.02
CA ARG A 71 16.52 4.77 11.69
C ARG A 71 16.30 5.14 13.16
N HIS A 72 15.07 5.02 13.67
CA HIS A 72 14.69 5.40 15.03
C HIS A 72 14.88 6.90 15.32
N GLU A 73 14.84 7.75 14.29
CA GLU A 73 14.96 9.20 14.42
C GLU A 73 13.63 9.85 14.82
N ILE A 74 12.51 9.24 14.42
CA ILE A 74 11.16 9.57 14.88
C ILE A 74 10.42 8.28 15.25
N GLN A 75 9.44 8.38 16.14
CA GLN A 75 8.64 7.23 16.57
C GLN A 75 7.32 7.09 15.80
N GLN A 76 6.77 8.21 15.31
CA GLN A 76 5.49 8.23 14.61
C GLN A 76 5.49 9.33 13.54
N SER A 77 4.75 9.09 12.45
CA SER A 77 4.45 10.10 11.44
C SER A 77 3.15 9.75 10.72
N SER A 78 2.73 10.61 9.80
CA SER A 78 1.66 10.30 8.85
C SER A 78 1.97 10.91 7.48
N ILE A 79 1.39 10.34 6.42
CA ILE A 79 1.28 11.01 5.12
C ILE A 79 -0.16 11.00 4.66
N GLY A 80 -0.56 12.04 3.94
CA GLY A 80 -1.93 12.13 3.49
C GLY A 80 -2.26 13.42 2.76
N ILE A 81 -3.53 13.51 2.38
CA ILE A 81 -4.23 14.71 1.95
C ILE A 81 -5.44 14.89 2.88
N ASP A 82 -6.13 16.04 2.84
CA ASP A 82 -7.24 16.39 3.76
C ASP A 82 -8.32 15.30 3.92
N ALA A 83 -8.45 14.39 2.95
CA ALA A 83 -9.43 13.30 2.97
C ALA A 83 -8.84 11.90 3.25
N ILE A 84 -7.52 11.72 3.33
CA ILE A 84 -6.87 10.40 3.42
C ILE A 84 -5.52 10.52 4.14
N ALA A 85 -5.23 9.69 5.13
CA ALA A 85 -3.86 9.49 5.61
C ALA A 85 -3.50 8.03 5.89
N ALA A 86 -2.21 7.74 5.71
CA ALA A 86 -1.54 6.57 6.25
C ALA A 86 -0.72 7.00 7.48
N ILE A 87 -0.95 6.34 8.61
CA ILE A 87 -0.26 6.61 9.88
C ILE A 87 0.84 5.57 10.10
N PHE A 88 2.05 6.05 10.38
CA PHE A 88 3.22 5.23 10.69
C PHE A 88 3.52 5.33 12.18
N ASP A 89 3.50 4.21 12.90
CA ASP A 89 3.86 4.16 14.31
C ASP A 89 4.84 3.01 14.53
N ALA A 90 6.07 3.33 14.91
CA ALA A 90 7.15 2.37 15.12
C ALA A 90 6.90 1.45 16.33
N THR A 91 5.98 1.83 17.22
CA THR A 91 5.61 1.05 18.42
C THR A 91 4.50 0.04 18.14
N LYS A 92 3.78 0.20 17.03
CA LYS A 92 2.73 -0.72 16.58
C LYS A 92 3.30 -1.67 15.52
N ALA A 93 2.93 -2.94 15.58
CA ALA A 93 3.31 -3.93 14.56
C ALA A 93 2.55 -3.69 13.23
N THR A 94 1.43 -2.98 13.30
CA THR A 94 0.45 -2.78 12.23
C THR A 94 0.11 -1.29 12.09
N PHE A 95 -0.04 -0.84 10.84
CA PHE A 95 -0.37 0.53 10.45
C PHE A 95 -1.85 0.65 10.11
N TRP A 96 -2.41 1.85 10.30
CA TRP A 96 -3.81 2.18 10.07
C TRP A 96 -3.92 3.18 8.92
N CYS A 97 -4.72 2.84 7.91
CA CYS A 97 -5.08 3.72 6.81
C CYS A 97 -6.46 4.30 7.11
N GLU A 98 -6.59 5.63 7.21
CA GLU A 98 -7.86 6.26 7.52
C GLU A 98 -8.25 7.31 6.48
N PHE A 99 -9.55 7.39 6.19
CA PHE A 99 -10.15 8.51 5.47
C PHE A 99 -10.46 9.66 6.45
N GLY A 100 -10.15 10.91 6.09
CA GLY A 100 -10.58 12.13 6.80
C GLY A 100 -9.53 12.82 7.70
N PHE A 101 -8.24 12.70 7.39
CA PHE A 101 -7.16 13.17 8.27
C PHE A 101 -6.86 14.68 8.17
N ASN A 102 -6.51 15.28 9.31
CA ASN A 102 -5.99 16.65 9.48
C ASN A 102 -4.63 16.58 10.22
N GLU A 103 -3.69 17.48 9.92
CA GLU A 103 -2.36 17.56 10.58
C GLU A 103 -2.35 17.60 12.13
N ASN A 104 -3.49 17.88 12.77
CA ASN A 104 -3.72 17.88 14.23
C ASN A 104 -4.44 16.61 14.73
N TYR A 105 -4.48 15.55 13.93
CA TYR A 105 -5.22 14.33 14.25
C TYR A 105 -4.70 13.67 15.53
N VAL A 106 -5.65 13.31 16.37
CA VAL A 106 -5.49 12.46 17.55
C VAL A 106 -6.34 11.22 17.26
N ASP A 107 -5.71 10.04 17.27
CA ASP A 107 -6.38 8.74 17.14
C ASP A 107 -7.50 8.65 18.19
N ASP A 108 -8.75 8.79 17.74
CA ASP A 108 -9.94 8.72 18.58
C ASP A 108 -10.62 7.33 18.52
N GLY A 109 -10.01 6.39 17.79
CA GLY A 109 -10.50 5.03 17.57
C GLY A 109 -11.76 4.94 16.70
N ASN A 110 -12.16 6.00 15.99
CA ASN A 110 -13.38 6.05 15.18
C ASN A 110 -13.15 6.10 13.66
N GLY A 111 -11.90 6.06 13.19
CA GLY A 111 -11.59 5.96 11.77
C GLY A 111 -12.11 4.65 11.15
N GLU A 112 -12.57 4.69 9.90
CA GLU A 112 -12.86 3.46 9.16
C GLU A 112 -11.56 2.64 9.05
N GLU A 113 -11.58 1.42 9.60
CA GLU A 113 -10.40 0.55 9.72
C GLU A 113 -9.86 0.17 8.33
N GLY A 114 -8.89 0.94 7.82
CA GLY A 114 -7.99 0.44 6.81
C GLY A 114 -7.18 -0.68 7.43
N GLY A 115 -7.50 -1.92 7.05
CA GLY A 115 -7.02 -3.15 7.67
C GLY A 115 -5.52 -3.17 7.99
N GLU A 116 -5.15 -3.95 9.00
CA GLU A 116 -3.78 -4.05 9.54
C GLU A 116 -2.71 -4.37 8.48
N VAL A 117 -1.78 -3.47 8.23
CA VAL A 117 -0.66 -3.72 7.31
C VAL A 117 0.66 -3.40 7.99
N THR A 118 1.71 -4.18 7.73
CA THR A 118 3.04 -3.92 8.32
C THR A 118 3.76 -2.75 7.62
N LEU A 119 4.73 -2.12 8.30
CA LEU A 119 5.57 -1.08 7.71
C LEU A 119 6.31 -1.57 6.44
N ALA A 120 6.73 -2.84 6.42
CA ALA A 120 7.41 -3.46 5.29
C ALA A 120 6.48 -3.62 4.07
N GLN A 121 5.24 -4.06 4.29
CA GLN A 121 4.22 -4.17 3.24
C GLN A 121 3.89 -2.81 2.64
N PHE A 122 3.68 -1.80 3.47
CA PHE A 122 3.39 -0.44 3.01
C PHE A 122 4.58 0.17 2.25
N LYS A 123 5.80 0.05 2.79
CA LYS A 123 7.02 0.52 2.14
C LYS A 123 7.19 -0.11 0.76
N LEU A 124 7.01 -1.43 0.64
CA LEU A 124 7.06 -2.13 -0.65
C LEU A 124 6.00 -1.58 -1.61
N ALA A 125 4.77 -1.36 -1.14
CA ALA A 125 3.68 -0.82 -1.93
C ALA A 125 4.00 0.57 -2.50
N VAL A 126 4.45 1.49 -1.66
CA VAL A 126 4.83 2.85 -2.08
C VAL A 126 6.04 2.83 -3.01
N GLN A 127 7.09 2.08 -2.71
CA GLN A 127 8.29 2.01 -3.55
C GLN A 127 7.98 1.45 -4.95
N THR A 128 7.19 0.38 -5.01
CA THR A 128 6.77 -0.24 -6.28
C THR A 128 5.92 0.73 -7.08
N TYR A 129 4.99 1.44 -6.42
CA TYR A 129 4.15 2.41 -7.10
C TYR A 129 4.93 3.64 -7.58
N LEU A 130 5.88 4.15 -6.78
CA LEU A 130 6.80 5.22 -7.22
C LEU A 130 7.62 4.79 -8.44
N GLN A 131 8.12 3.55 -8.46
CA GLN A 131 8.84 3.01 -9.62
C GLN A 131 7.93 2.99 -10.86
N PHE A 132 6.68 2.55 -10.70
CA PHE A 132 5.67 2.59 -11.77
C PHE A 132 5.38 4.03 -12.23
N LEU A 133 5.28 4.98 -11.29
CA LEU A 133 5.02 6.39 -11.55
C LEU A 133 6.21 7.12 -12.21
N HIS A 134 7.44 6.66 -12.00
CA HIS A 134 8.64 7.19 -12.65
C HIS A 134 8.91 6.58 -14.04
N ASP A 135 8.33 5.42 -14.36
CA ASP A 135 8.41 4.87 -15.71
C ASP A 135 7.46 5.65 -16.65
N PRO A 136 7.97 6.38 -17.66
CA PRO A 136 7.14 7.10 -18.62
C PRO A 136 6.25 6.18 -19.46
N GLU A 137 6.67 4.92 -19.66
CA GLU A 137 5.88 3.90 -20.37
C GLU A 137 4.90 3.17 -19.44
N ARG A 138 4.96 3.43 -18.13
CA ARG A 138 4.11 2.81 -17.10
C ARG A 138 4.08 1.28 -17.25
N LYS A 139 5.24 0.65 -17.40
CA LYS A 139 5.32 -0.81 -17.56
C LYS A 139 4.77 -1.50 -16.32
N PRO A 140 4.01 -2.61 -16.49
CA PRO A 140 3.57 -3.42 -15.37
C PRO A 140 4.74 -3.84 -14.47
N ILE A 141 4.56 -3.69 -13.15
CA ILE A 141 5.50 -4.17 -12.15
C ILE A 141 4.79 -5.24 -11.32
N GLU A 142 5.49 -6.33 -11.06
CA GLU A 142 4.99 -7.43 -10.23
C GLU A 142 6.08 -7.87 -9.26
N VAL A 143 5.79 -7.86 -7.97
CA VAL A 143 6.72 -8.26 -6.91
C VAL A 143 6.03 -9.13 -5.86
N PRO A 144 6.74 -10.09 -5.24
CA PRO A 144 6.20 -10.85 -4.12
C PRO A 144 5.76 -9.92 -2.98
N PHE A 145 4.56 -10.12 -2.45
CA PHE A 145 4.06 -9.35 -1.33
C PHE A 145 4.31 -10.11 -0.02
N PRO A 146 4.94 -9.49 0.99
CA PRO A 146 5.34 -10.19 2.20
C PRO A 146 4.13 -10.59 3.05
N PRO A 147 4.22 -11.71 3.80
CA PRO A 147 3.19 -12.09 4.76
C PRO A 147 3.11 -11.06 5.90
N THR A 148 1.94 -11.00 6.55
CA THR A 148 1.73 -10.25 7.78
C THR A 148 2.49 -10.86 8.96
#